data_AF-A0A3D0KTD6-F1
#
_entry.id   AF-A0A3D0KTD6-F1
#
_cell.length_a   1.000
_cell.length_b   1.000
_cell.length_c   1.000
_cell.angle_alpha   90.00
_cell.angle_beta   90.00
_cell.angle_gamma   90.00
#
_symmetry.space_group_name_H-M   'P 1'
#
loop_
_entity.id
_entity.type
_entity.pdbx_description
1 polymer ?
#
loop_
_entity_poly.entity_id
_entity_poly.type
_entity_poly.pdbx_seq_one_letter_code
_entity_poly.pdbx_strand_id
1 'polypeptide(L)'
;IANKLDMAEIRVLEVATFYTMYNLKPVGKYFLQACTTTPCWLRGSDSMMRCIKDRYGIASGETSDCGRFTLLEVECLGACVNAPILQVNDDFYEDLDYASTGALLDSLEADAPLPVGSVSGRSGSEADGGATSLAALKPAE
;
A
#
# COMPACT_ATOMS: atom_id res chain seq x y z
N ILE A 1 -20.21 18.58 -2.81
CA ILE A 1 -19.19 19.43 -2.17
C ILE A 1 -19.29 20.87 -2.64
N ALA A 2 -19.30 21.14 -3.96
CA ALA A 2 -19.46 22.48 -4.54
C ALA A 2 -20.60 23.30 -3.89
N ASN A 3 -21.83 22.79 -3.89
CA ASN A 3 -22.98 23.44 -3.26
C ASN A 3 -22.83 23.66 -1.74
N LYS A 4 -22.09 22.80 -1.04
CA LYS A 4 -21.88 22.94 0.42
C LYS A 4 -20.89 24.04 0.76
N LEU A 5 -19.97 24.33 -0.14
CA LEU A 5 -18.90 25.32 0.02
C LEU A 5 -19.16 26.61 -0.77
N ASP A 6 -20.35 26.75 -1.38
CA ASP A 6 -20.75 27.89 -2.21
C ASP A 6 -19.69 28.25 -3.28
N MET A 7 -19.23 27.24 -4.02
CA MET A 7 -18.20 27.40 -5.07
C MET A 7 -18.59 26.75 -6.39
N ALA A 8 -17.99 27.24 -7.47
CA ALA A 8 -18.21 26.69 -8.81
C ALA A 8 -17.75 25.22 -8.91
N GLU A 9 -18.56 24.38 -9.54
CA GLU A 9 -18.30 22.93 -9.69
C GLU A 9 -16.95 22.61 -10.33
N ILE A 10 -16.52 23.45 -11.29
CA ILE A 10 -15.23 23.28 -11.97
C ILE A 10 -14.04 23.29 -11.00
N ARG A 11 -14.10 24.06 -9.89
CA ARG A 11 -13.02 24.09 -8.88
C ARG A 11 -12.93 22.79 -8.11
N VAL A 12 -14.06 22.14 -7.87
CA VAL A 12 -14.08 20.81 -7.25
C VAL A 12 -13.53 19.76 -8.22
N LEU A 13 -13.86 19.85 -9.50
CA LEU A 13 -13.33 18.93 -10.52
C LEU A 13 -11.82 19.10 -10.73
N GLU A 14 -11.32 20.33 -10.72
CA GLU A 14 -9.88 20.61 -10.75
C GLU A 14 -9.16 19.91 -9.58
N VAL A 15 -9.67 20.03 -8.35
CA VAL A 15 -9.10 19.37 -7.16
C VAL A 15 -9.21 17.85 -7.25
N ALA A 16 -10.38 17.34 -7.64
CA ALA A 16 -10.65 15.90 -7.72
C ALA A 16 -9.83 15.20 -8.82
N THR A 17 -9.43 15.92 -9.87
CA THR A 17 -8.57 15.40 -10.93
C THR A 17 -7.08 15.63 -10.67
N PHE A 18 -6.74 16.61 -9.83
CA PHE A 18 -5.35 16.93 -9.48
C PHE A 18 -4.77 15.99 -8.43
N TYR A 19 -5.51 15.67 -7.37
CA TYR A 19 -5.03 14.78 -6.30
C TYR A 19 -5.35 13.32 -6.59
N THR A 20 -4.31 12.49 -6.63
CA THR A 20 -4.38 11.07 -7.00
C THR A 20 -5.14 10.19 -6.00
N MET A 21 -5.36 10.66 -4.76
CA MET A 21 -6.14 9.94 -3.75
C MET A 21 -7.64 9.94 -4.05
N TYR A 22 -8.14 10.86 -4.89
CA TYR A 22 -9.55 10.88 -5.25
C TYR A 22 -9.83 9.91 -6.39
N ASN A 23 -10.46 8.78 -6.05
CA ASN A 23 -10.90 7.79 -7.04
C ASN A 23 -12.10 8.30 -7.84
N LEU A 24 -11.89 8.66 -9.10
CA LEU A 24 -12.95 9.09 -10.03
C LEU A 24 -13.71 7.93 -10.68
N LYS A 25 -13.23 6.70 -10.48
CA LYS A 25 -13.87 5.45 -10.90
C LYS A 25 -14.09 4.57 -9.68
N PRO A 26 -15.11 3.70 -9.67
CA PRO A 26 -15.27 2.71 -8.62
C PRO A 26 -14.02 1.83 -8.50
N VAL A 27 -13.52 1.67 -7.28
CA VAL A 27 -12.45 0.74 -6.94
C VAL A 27 -13.03 -0.43 -6.15
N GLY A 28 -12.33 -1.56 -6.12
CA GLY A 28 -12.67 -2.72 -5.31
C GLY A 28 -12.60 -2.42 -3.81
N LYS A 29 -13.07 -3.38 -3.01
CA LYS A 29 -13.02 -3.30 -1.54
C LYS A 29 -11.61 -3.06 -0.99
N TYR A 30 -10.61 -3.66 -1.62
CA TYR A 30 -9.21 -3.53 -1.27
C TYR A 30 -8.47 -2.80 -2.39
N PHE A 31 -8.12 -1.54 -2.11
CA PHE A 31 -7.32 -0.71 -3.01
C PHE A 31 -5.84 -0.90 -2.69
N LEU A 32 -5.16 -1.67 -3.54
CA LEU A 32 -3.76 -2.04 -3.43
C LEU A 32 -2.90 -0.96 -4.12
N GLN A 33 -2.22 -0.15 -3.33
CA GLN A 33 -1.36 0.94 -3.78
C GLN A 33 0.11 0.53 -3.59
N ALA A 34 0.74 0.11 -4.69
CA ALA A 34 2.10 -0.43 -4.67
C ALA A 34 3.14 0.65 -4.99
N CYS A 35 4.09 0.88 -4.07
CA CYS A 35 5.19 1.82 -4.30
C CYS A 35 6.25 1.20 -5.22
N THR A 36 6.49 1.81 -6.37
CA THR A 36 7.51 1.36 -7.34
C THR A 36 8.64 2.38 -7.55
N THR A 37 8.72 3.41 -6.70
CA THR A 37 9.84 4.36 -6.72
C THR A 37 11.17 3.68 -6.43
N THR A 38 12.26 4.35 -6.80
CA THR A 38 13.62 3.79 -6.79
C THR A 38 14.00 3.02 -5.52
N PRO A 39 13.76 3.49 -4.28
CA PRO A 39 14.11 2.71 -3.08
C PRO A 39 13.36 1.38 -2.99
N CYS A 40 12.06 1.38 -3.30
CA CYS A 40 11.24 0.15 -3.32
C CYS A 40 11.65 -0.76 -4.47
N TRP A 41 11.92 -0.19 -5.65
CA TRP A 41 12.38 -0.97 -6.79
C TRP A 41 13.72 -1.65 -6.54
N LEU A 42 14.70 -0.94 -5.95
CA LEU A 42 15.99 -1.52 -5.55
C LEU A 42 15.85 -2.60 -4.47
N ARG A 43 14.77 -2.55 -3.67
CA ARG A 43 14.45 -3.55 -2.65
C ARG A 43 13.59 -4.71 -3.15
N GLY A 44 13.15 -4.69 -4.41
CA GLY A 44 12.42 -5.79 -5.02
C GLY A 44 10.89 -5.63 -5.06
N SER A 45 10.37 -4.40 -5.16
CA SER A 45 8.93 -4.17 -5.33
C SER A 45 8.35 -4.77 -6.62
N ASP A 46 9.19 -5.09 -7.60
CA ASP A 46 8.84 -5.87 -8.79
C ASP A 46 8.34 -7.27 -8.43
N SER A 47 8.94 -7.91 -7.42
CA SER A 47 8.51 -9.22 -6.92
C SER A 47 7.12 -9.19 -6.28
N MET A 48 6.83 -8.13 -5.52
CA MET A 48 5.52 -7.84 -4.93
C MET A 48 4.46 -7.60 -6.02
N MET A 49 4.76 -6.74 -6.99
CA MET A 49 3.88 -6.48 -8.14
C MET A 49 3.61 -7.74 -8.96
N ARG A 50 4.64 -8.56 -9.16
CA ARG A 50 4.51 -9.84 -9.85
C ARG A 50 3.60 -10.80 -9.07
N CYS A 51 3.69 -10.87 -7.75
CA CYS A 51 2.80 -11.71 -6.94
C CYS A 51 1.32 -11.35 -7.16
N ILE A 52 0.98 -10.06 -7.13
CA ILE A 52 -0.39 -9.57 -7.37
C ILE A 52 -0.85 -9.92 -8.80
N LYS A 53 0.04 -9.73 -9.79
CA LYS A 53 -0.25 -10.08 -11.18
C LYS A 53 -0.44 -11.58 -11.39
N ASP A 54 0.42 -12.42 -10.81
CA ASP A 54 0.35 -13.88 -10.93
C ASP A 54 -0.93 -14.41 -10.25
N ARG A 55 -1.42 -13.74 -9.20
CA ARG A 55 -2.65 -14.09 -8.46
C ARG A 55 -3.94 -13.69 -9.19
N TYR A 56 -4.04 -12.43 -9.64
CA TYR A 56 -5.30 -11.86 -10.12
C TYR A 56 -5.30 -11.50 -11.60
N GLY A 57 -4.16 -11.57 -12.28
CA GLY A 57 -4.03 -11.22 -13.70
C GLY A 57 -4.18 -9.72 -14.00
N ILE A 58 -4.19 -8.85 -12.97
CA ILE A 58 -4.42 -7.41 -13.11
C ILE A 58 -3.14 -6.60 -13.25
N ALA A 59 -3.22 -5.50 -14.00
CA ALA A 59 -2.20 -4.46 -14.07
C ALA A 59 -2.58 -3.21 -13.25
N SER A 60 -1.67 -2.23 -13.20
CA SER A 60 -1.93 -0.94 -12.57
C SER A 60 -3.13 -0.23 -13.23
N GLY A 61 -4.07 0.22 -12.40
CA GLY A 61 -5.34 0.84 -12.81
C GLY A 61 -6.49 -0.14 -13.04
N GLU A 62 -6.25 -1.45 -12.92
CA GLU A 62 -7.27 -2.48 -13.15
C GLU A 62 -7.86 -3.03 -11.86
N THR A 63 -9.07 -3.57 -11.98
CA THR A 63 -9.78 -4.25 -10.89
C THR A 63 -9.95 -5.72 -11.26
N SER A 64 -9.68 -6.60 -10.30
CA SER A 64 -9.85 -8.05 -10.44
C SER A 64 -11.26 -8.45 -10.89
N ASP A 65 -11.40 -9.61 -11.53
CA ASP A 65 -12.69 -10.15 -11.99
C ASP A 65 -13.69 -10.35 -10.84
N CYS A 66 -13.21 -10.62 -9.63
CA CYS A 66 -14.05 -10.74 -8.44
C CYS A 66 -14.54 -9.37 -7.91
N GLY A 67 -14.07 -8.26 -8.48
CA GLY A 67 -14.44 -6.90 -8.11
C GLY A 67 -13.92 -6.45 -6.74
N ARG A 68 -13.12 -7.27 -6.05
CA ARG A 68 -12.67 -7.00 -4.67
C ARG A 68 -11.33 -6.28 -4.60
N PHE A 69 -10.43 -6.52 -5.54
CA PHE A 69 -9.08 -5.96 -5.54
C PHE A 69 -8.87 -5.02 -6.71
N THR A 70 -8.33 -3.84 -6.45
CA THR A 70 -7.87 -2.90 -7.48
C THR A 70 -6.40 -2.60 -7.23
N LEU A 71 -5.57 -2.76 -8.25
CA LEU A 71 -4.14 -2.44 -8.17
C LEU A 71 -3.89 -1.06 -8.76
N LEU A 72 -3.16 -0.22 -8.03
CA LEU A 72 -2.60 1.02 -8.55
C LEU A 72 -1.11 1.07 -8.20
N GLU A 73 -0.29 1.29 -9.22
CA GLU A 73 1.10 1.67 -9.04
C GLU A 73 1.15 3.14 -8.60
N VAL A 74 1.79 3.40 -7.47
CA VAL A 74 1.89 4.72 -6.86
C VAL A 74 3.34 5.13 -6.65
N GLU A 75 3.51 6.43 -6.48
CA GLU A 75 4.79 7.04 -6.14
C GLU A 75 5.18 6.79 -4.67
N CYS A 76 6.15 7.55 -4.16
CA CYS A 76 6.71 7.35 -2.84
C CYS A 76 5.65 7.49 -1.73
N LEU A 77 5.49 6.43 -0.94
CA LEU A 77 4.61 6.39 0.24
C LEU A 77 5.30 6.82 1.56
N GLY A 78 6.59 7.19 1.51
CA GLY A 78 7.30 7.75 2.65
C GLY A 78 7.86 6.75 3.67
N ALA A 79 7.65 5.44 3.51
CA ALA A 79 8.21 4.40 4.39
C ALA A 79 9.48 3.73 3.80
N CYS A 80 10.39 4.51 3.21
CA CYS A 80 11.50 3.99 2.39
C CYS A 80 12.45 3.01 3.11
N VAL A 81 12.63 3.16 4.42
CA VAL A 81 13.45 2.24 5.23
C VAL A 81 12.77 0.88 5.44
N ASN A 82 11.47 0.82 5.15
CA ASN A 82 10.54 -0.32 5.21
C ASN A 82 10.16 -0.86 3.84
N ALA A 83 10.96 -0.55 2.82
CA ALA A 83 10.76 -1.03 1.47
C ALA A 83 11.01 -2.55 1.34
N PRO A 84 10.21 -3.27 0.53
CA PRO A 84 9.06 -2.82 -0.29
C PRO A 84 7.75 -2.58 0.47
N ILE A 85 6.93 -1.63 -0.02
CA ILE A 85 5.70 -1.17 0.65
C ILE A 85 4.48 -1.39 -0.26
N LEU A 86 3.41 -1.95 0.32
CA LEU A 86 2.07 -1.99 -0.24
C LEU A 86 1.11 -1.30 0.73
N GLN A 87 0.48 -0.21 0.29
CA GLN A 87 -0.63 0.37 1.04
C GLN A 87 -1.93 -0.32 0.61
N VAL A 88 -2.70 -0.82 1.57
CA VAL A 88 -4.03 -1.38 1.32
C VAL A 88 -5.04 -0.48 1.99
N ASN A 89 -5.83 0.24 1.20
CA ASN A 89 -6.70 1.31 1.69
C ASN A 89 -5.89 2.34 2.50
N ASP A 90 -6.04 2.37 3.82
CA ASP A 90 -5.36 3.30 4.72
C ASP A 90 -4.12 2.70 5.41
N ASP A 91 -3.93 1.38 5.32
CA ASP A 91 -2.94 0.65 6.10
C ASP A 91 -1.67 0.34 5.29
N PHE A 92 -0.50 0.49 5.93
CA PHE A 92 0.79 0.16 5.34
C PHE A 92 1.22 -1.26 5.69
N TYR A 93 1.51 -2.05 4.66
CA TYR A 93 2.17 -3.34 4.78
C TYR A 93 3.57 -3.20 4.21
N GLU A 94 4.55 -3.50 5.04
CA GLU A 94 5.94 -3.11 4.88
C GLU A 94 6.85 -4.32 4.88
N ASP A 95 8.06 -4.17 4.33
CA ASP A 95 9.07 -5.24 4.20
C ASP A 95 8.60 -6.45 3.40
N LEU A 96 7.77 -6.19 2.39
CA LEU A 96 7.13 -7.22 1.61
C LEU A 96 8.06 -7.86 0.57
N ASP A 97 7.87 -9.15 0.38
CA ASP A 97 8.43 -9.95 -0.70
C ASP A 97 7.32 -10.76 -1.40
N TYR A 98 7.68 -11.60 -2.37
CA TYR A 98 6.68 -12.40 -3.08
C TYR A 98 5.82 -13.27 -2.15
N ALA A 99 6.43 -13.89 -1.12
CA ALA A 99 5.75 -14.85 -0.25
C ALA A 99 4.85 -14.17 0.78
N SER A 100 5.35 -13.15 1.46
CA SER A 100 4.60 -12.32 2.41
C SER A 100 3.48 -11.53 1.73
N THR A 101 3.70 -11.06 0.48
CA THR A 101 2.63 -10.48 -0.34
C THR A 101 1.53 -11.51 -0.58
N GLY A 102 1.88 -12.75 -0.93
CA GLY A 102 0.91 -13.83 -1.12
C GLY A 102 0.08 -14.10 0.15
N ALA A 103 0.75 -14.19 1.31
CA ALA A 103 0.09 -14.38 2.59
C ALA A 103 -0.84 -13.22 2.96
N LEU A 104 -0.44 -11.98 2.67
CA LEU A 104 -1.29 -10.80 2.83
C LEU A 104 -2.53 -10.91 1.94
N LEU A 105 -2.37 -11.25 0.66
CA LEU A 105 -3.50 -11.43 -0.26
C LEU A 105 -4.47 -12.51 0.21
N ASP A 106 -3.97 -13.66 0.67
CA ASP A 106 -4.79 -14.73 1.26
C ASP A 106 -5.61 -14.22 2.46
N SER A 107 -4.97 -13.43 3.34
CA SER A 107 -5.62 -12.84 4.52
C SER A 107 -6.73 -11.85 4.15
N LEU A 108 -6.51 -11.04 3.10
CA LEU A 108 -7.48 -10.07 2.60
C LEU A 108 -8.65 -10.77 1.89
N GLU A 109 -8.38 -11.83 1.13
CA GLU A 109 -9.43 -12.67 0.52
C GLU A 109 -10.37 -13.24 1.60
N ALA A 110 -9.81 -13.67 2.74
CA ALA A 110 -10.54 -14.16 3.91
C ALA A 110 -11.18 -13.07 4.79
N ASP A 111 -11.03 -11.78 4.44
CA ASP A 111 -11.47 -10.63 5.25
C ASP A 111 -10.91 -10.63 6.69
N ALA A 112 -9.69 -11.16 6.85
CA ALA A 112 -8.96 -11.23 8.10
C ALA A 112 -7.55 -10.64 7.92
N PRO A 113 -7.41 -9.31 7.77
CA PRO A 113 -6.15 -8.67 7.45
C PRO A 113 -5.07 -8.95 8.50
N LEU A 114 -3.83 -9.11 8.03
CA LEU A 114 -2.65 -9.22 8.88
C LEU A 114 -2.42 -7.95 9.71
N PRO A 115 -1.63 -8.02 10.80
CA PRO A 115 -1.20 -6.84 11.52
C PRO A 115 -0.51 -5.82 10.60
N VAL A 116 -0.83 -4.54 10.81
CA VAL A 116 -0.28 -3.41 10.03
C VAL A 116 1.18 -3.16 10.41
N GLY A 117 2.00 -2.79 9.42
CA GLY A 117 3.42 -2.49 9.58
C GLY A 117 4.33 -3.53 8.93
N SER A 118 5.55 -3.66 9.47
CA SER A 118 6.60 -4.53 8.96
C SER A 118 6.28 -6.01 9.16
N VAL A 119 6.39 -6.80 8.10
CA VAL A 119 6.28 -8.27 8.18
C VAL A 119 7.56 -8.95 8.66
N SER A 120 8.70 -8.24 8.73
CA SER A 120 9.98 -8.82 9.18
C SER A 120 10.12 -8.93 10.70
N GLY A 121 9.12 -8.43 11.45
CA GLY A 121 9.08 -8.52 12.92
C GLY A 121 9.80 -7.38 13.64
N ARG A 122 10.29 -6.38 12.92
CA ARG A 122 10.88 -5.18 13.53
C ARG A 122 9.83 -4.19 14.03
N SER A 123 10.19 -3.43 15.05
CA SER A 123 9.34 -2.36 15.57
C SER A 123 9.50 -1.07 14.74
N GLY A 124 8.48 -0.74 13.95
CA GLY A 124 8.48 0.44 13.09
C GLY A 124 9.66 0.44 12.12
N SER A 125 10.55 1.42 12.27
CA SER A 125 11.71 1.63 11.38
C SER A 125 13.05 1.27 12.01
N GLU A 126 13.07 0.46 13.08
CA GLU A 126 14.34 0.01 13.68
C GLU A 126 15.17 -0.83 12.69
N ALA A 127 16.45 -0.99 13.01
CA ALA A 127 17.33 -1.85 12.23
C ALA A 127 16.89 -3.32 12.34
N ASP A 128 17.16 -4.10 11.29
CA ASP A 128 16.73 -5.49 11.18
C ASP A 128 17.27 -6.39 12.31
N GLY A 129 18.48 -6.09 12.80
CA GLY A 129 19.08 -6.74 13.97
C GLY A 129 18.61 -6.20 15.33
N GLY A 130 17.56 -5.37 15.35
CA GLY A 130 17.07 -4.65 16.52
C GLY A 130 17.68 -3.25 16.69
N ALA A 131 17.10 -2.49 17.61
CA ALA A 131 17.50 -1.13 17.97
C ALA A 131 19.00 -0.99 18.32
N THR A 132 19.78 -0.40 17.40
CA THR A 132 21.19 -0.02 17.64
C THR A 132 21.34 1.33 18.38
N SER A 133 20.25 2.08 18.46
CA SER A 133 20.09 3.31 19.22
C SER A 133 18.75 3.28 19.94
N LEU A 134 18.56 4.12 20.97
CA LEU A 134 17.34 4.14 21.79
C LEU A 134 17.00 2.80 22.49
N ALA A 135 17.97 1.88 22.62
CA ALA A 135 17.76 0.57 23.25
C ALA A 135 17.21 0.66 24.69
N ALA A 136 17.60 1.69 25.45
CA ALA A 136 17.11 1.94 26.82
C ALA A 136 15.63 2.36 26.88
N LEU A 137 15.02 2.74 25.76
CA LEU A 137 13.63 3.19 25.66
C LEU A 137 12.74 2.17 24.95
N LYS A 138 13.31 1.05 24.46
CA LYS A 138 12.51 -0.02 23.87
C LYS A 138 11.66 -0.65 24.97
N PRO A 139 10.31 -0.64 24.87
CA PRO A 139 9.47 -1.35 25.80
C PRO A 139 9.91 -2.81 25.87
N ALA A 140 10.03 -3.37 27.08
CA ALA A 140 10.14 -4.81 27.23
C ALA A 140 8.83 -5.42 26.70
N GLU A 141 8.95 -6.34 25.75
CA GLU A 141 7.82 -7.08 25.15
C GLU A 141 6.94 -7.76 26.20
#